data_AF-A0A5C8T0M4-F1
#
_entry.id   AF-A0A5C8T0M4-F1
#
_cell.length_a   1.000
_cell.length_b   1.000
_cell.length_c   1.000
_cell.angle_alpha   90.00
_cell.angle_beta   90.00
_cell.angle_gamma   90.00
#
_symmetry.space_group_name_H-M   'P 1'
#
loop_
_entity.id
_entity.type
_entity.pdbx_description
1 polymer ?
#
loop_
_entity_poly.entity_id
_entity_poly.type
_entity_poly.pdbx_seq_one_letter_code
_entity_poly.pdbx_strand_id
1 'polypeptide(L)' 'MRNLLLTLIVLAGGFVLVAMYVAPTQPGLRAWYRDNACVHLDKVSPQICAPLRQAEGTDKV' A
#
# COMPACT_ATOMS: atom_id res chain seq x y z
N MET A 1 18.88 -0.42 20.19
CA MET A 1 18.24 -1.24 19.14
C MET A 1 16.71 -1.31 19.26
N ARG A 2 16.13 -1.41 20.47
CA ARG A 2 14.65 -1.48 20.66
C ARG A 2 13.88 -0.30 20.03
N ASN A 3 14.38 0.93 20.19
CA ASN A 3 13.71 2.11 19.61
C ASN A 3 13.71 2.07 18.08
N LEU A 4 14.77 1.55 17.47
CA LEU A 4 14.89 1.47 16.02
C LEU A 4 13.91 0.45 15.42
N LEU A 5 13.73 -0.70 16.08
CA LEU A 5 12.70 -1.68 15.71
C LEU A 5 11.29 -1.09 15.81
N LEU A 6 10.99 -0.37 16.89
CA LEU A 6 9.69 0.30 17.05
C LEU A 6 9.45 1.32 15.94
N THR A 7 10.43 2.14 15.61
CA THR A 7 10.32 3.12 14.51
C THR A 7 10.04 2.44 13.17
N LEU A 8 10.73 1.34 12.87
CA LEU A 8 10.50 0.59 11.62
C LEU A 8 9.09 -0.01 11.55
N ILE A 9 8.57 -0.53 12.66
CA ILE A 9 7.21 -1.07 12.72
C ILE A 9 6.18 0.05 12.48
N VAL A 10 6.38 1.21 13.11
CA VAL A 10 5.49 2.37 12.92
C VAL A 10 5.53 2.85 11.47
N LEU A 11 6.71 2.93 10.86
CA LEU A 11 6.86 3.31 9.45
C LEU A 11 6.18 2.30 8.52
N ALA A 12 6.38 1.00 8.74
CA ALA A 12 5.74 -0.05 7.95
C ALA A 12 4.20 -0.01 8.10
N GLY A 13 3.70 0.17 9.32
CA GLY A 13 2.27 0.32 9.58
C GLY A 13 1.69 1.55 8.89
N GLY A 14 2.35 2.71 9.00
CA GLY A 14 1.96 3.93 8.29
C GLY A 14 1.96 3.74 6.77
N PHE A 15 2.96 3.06 6.23
CA PHE A 15 3.05 2.77 4.80
C PHE A 15 1.89 1.90 4.30
N VAL A 16 1.46 0.90 5.08
CA VAL A 16 0.29 0.06 4.78
C VAL A 16 -1.01 0.87 4.87
N LEU A 17 -1.16 1.73 5.87
CA LEU A 17 -2.33 2.60 5.99
C LEU A 17 -2.46 3.56 4.80
N VAL A 18 -1.34 4.15 4.35
CA VAL A 18 -1.32 4.98 3.13
C VAL A 18 -1.76 4.15 1.92
N ALA A 19 -1.28 2.91 1.77
CA ALA A 19 -1.67 2.02 0.69
C ALA A 19 -3.18 1.74 0.66
N MET A 20 -3.81 1.58 1.82
CA MET A 20 -5.24 1.22 1.94
C MET A 20 -6.19 2.42 1.83
N TYR A 21 -5.80 3.59 2.35
CA TYR A 21 -6.72 4.74 2.50
C TYR A 21 -6.38 5.94 1.62
N VAL A 22 -5.11 6.19 1.31
CA VAL A 22 -4.66 7.41 0.62
C VAL A 22 -4.29 7.15 -0.82
N ALA A 23 -3.56 6.08 -1.09
CA ALA A 23 -3.15 5.73 -2.45
C ALA A 23 -4.31 5.43 -3.40
N PRO A 24 -5.45 4.81 -3.01
CA PRO A 24 -6.55 4.55 -3.94
C PRO A 24 -7.19 5.81 -4.53
N THR A 25 -7.13 6.94 -3.82
CA THR A 25 -7.70 8.22 -4.26
C THR A 25 -6.76 9.03 -5.17
N GLN A 26 -5.50 8.62 -5.29
CA GLN A 26 -4.47 9.31 -6.07
C GLN A 26 -3.91 8.40 -7.17
N PRO A 27 -4.22 8.61 -8.45
CA PRO A 27 -3.87 7.67 -9.51
C PRO A 27 -2.36 7.47 -9.68
N GLY A 28 -1.55 8.52 -9.51
CA GLY A 28 -0.09 8.42 -9.57
C GLY A 28 0.51 7.63 -8.40
N LEU A 29 0.04 7.88 -7.18
CA LEU A 29 0.50 7.17 -5.99
C LEU A 29 0.07 5.69 -6.04
N ARG A 30 -1.15 5.42 -6.50
CA ARG A 30 -1.67 4.07 -6.74
C ARG A 30 -0.79 3.27 -7.71
N ALA A 31 -0.41 3.87 -8.84
CA ALA A 31 0.45 3.21 -9.83
C ALA A 31 1.80 2.85 -9.20
N TRP A 32 2.43 3.81 -8.49
CA TRP A 32 3.69 3.56 -7.81
C TRP A 32 3.58 2.41 -6.78
N TYR A 33 2.52 2.40 -5.97
CA TYR A 33 2.28 1.34 -4.99
C TYR A 33 2.08 -0.02 -5.65
N ARG A 34 1.36 -0.08 -6.78
CA ARG A 34 1.17 -1.34 -7.52
C ARG A 34 2.50 -1.91 -8.01
N ASP A 35 3.30 -1.08 -8.66
CA ASP A 35 4.50 -1.55 -9.36
C ASP A 35 5.67 -1.84 -8.40
N ASN A 36 5.74 -1.12 -7.27
CA ASN A 36 6.87 -1.22 -6.34
C ASN A 36 6.51 -1.95 -5.05
N ALA A 37 5.33 -1.69 -4.46
CA ALA A 37 4.98 -2.18 -3.14
C ALA A 37 4.15 -3.46 -3.18
N CYS A 38 3.14 -3.54 -4.04
CA CYS A 38 2.22 -4.68 -4.08
C CYS A 38 2.90 -6.00 -4.47
N VAL A 39 3.95 -5.95 -5.31
CA VAL A 39 4.79 -7.11 -5.64
C VAL A 39 5.39 -7.78 -4.39
N HIS A 40 5.63 -7.01 -3.33
CA HIS A 40 6.11 -7.49 -2.04
C HIS A 40 4.98 -7.71 -1.02
N LEU A 41 4.05 -6.77 -0.92
CA LEU A 41 2.97 -6.79 0.06
C LEU A 41 1.97 -7.93 -0.20
N ASP A 42 1.68 -8.27 -1.46
CA ASP A 42 0.78 -9.39 -1.80
C ASP A 42 1.33 -10.74 -1.33
N LYS A 43 2.65 -10.88 -1.18
CA LYS A 43 3.28 -12.10 -0.63
C LYS A 43 3.01 -12.28 0.87
N VAL A 44 2.78 -11.17 1.58
CA VAL A 44 2.49 -11.17 3.02
C VAL A 44 0.98 -11.25 3.24
N SER A 45 0.23 -10.40 2.54
CA SER A 45 -1.23 -10.40 2.58
C SER A 45 -1.82 -9.73 1.33
N PRO A 46 -2.59 -10.46 0.50
CA PRO A 46 -3.22 -9.90 -0.70
C PRO A 46 -4.34 -8.89 -0.39
N GLN A 47 -4.75 -8.79 0.88
CA GLN A 47 -5.81 -7.90 1.36
C GLN A 47 -5.35 -6.43 1.35
N ILE A 48 -4.04 -6.18 1.48
CA ILE A 48 -3.48 -4.82 1.58
C ILE A 48 -3.61 -4.07 0.25
N CYS A 49 -3.39 -4.75 -0.87
CA CYS A 49 -3.45 -4.16 -2.22
C CYS A 49 -4.79 -4.33 -2.92
N ALA A 50 -5.77 -4.98 -2.28
CA ALA A 50 -7.15 -5.09 -2.80
C ALA A 50 -7.82 -3.73 -3.09
N PRO A 51 -7.79 -2.71 -2.19
CA PRO A 51 -8.43 -1.42 -2.46
C PRO A 51 -7.77 -0.67 -3.63
N LEU A 52 -6.46 -0.82 -3.81
CA LEU A 52 -5.73 -0.23 -4.94
C LEU A 52 -6.17 -0.84 -6.28
N ARG A 53 -6.39 -2.16 -6.32
CA ARG A 53 -6.87 -2.86 -7.52
C ARG A 53 -8.34 -2.55 -7.83
N GLN A 54 -9.20 -2.46 -6.81
CA GLN A 54 -10.60 -2.06 -7.00
C GLN A 54 -10.70 -0.65 -7.58
N ALA A 55 -9.95 0.31 -7.01
CA ALA A 55 -9.93 1.68 -7.51
C ALA A 55 -9.42 1.76 -8.96
N GLU A 56 -8.46 0.91 -9.35
CA GLU A 56 -8.00 0.85 -10.74
C GLU A 56 -9.08 0.34 -11.71
N GLY A 57 -9.89 -0.63 -11.29
CA GLY A 57 -11.00 -1.13 -12.08
C GLY A 57 -12.08 -0.07 -12.33
N THR A 58 -12.28 0.85 -11.38
CA THR A 58 -13.23 1.96 -11.49
C THR A 58 -12.75 3.08 -12.41
N ASP A 59 -11.44 3.33 -12.51
CA ASP A 59 -10.86 4.37 -13.40
C ASP A 59 -10.89 4.00 -14.90
N LYS A 60 -11.18 2.74 -15.25
CA LYS A 60 -11.22 2.28 -16.65
C LYS A 60 -12.63 2.20 -17.26
N VAL A 61 -13.64 2.79 -16.60
CA VAL A 61 -15.04 2.84 -17.07
C VAL A 61 -15.39 4.23 -17.57
#